data_AF-G5F1Q0-F1
#
_entry.id   AF-G5F1Q0-F1
#
_cell.length_a   1.000
_cell.length_b   1.000
_cell.length_c   1.000
_cell.angle_alpha   90.00
_cell.angle_beta   90.00
_cell.angle_gamma   90.00
#
_symmetry.space_group_name_H-M   'P 1'
#
loop_
_entity.id
_entity.type
_entity.pdbx_description
1 polymer ?
#
loop_
_entity_poly.entity_id
_entity_poly.type
_entity_poly.pdbx_seq_one_letter_code
_entity_poly.pdbx_strand_id
1 'polypeptide(L)'
;MKGEERYLLNLLEGTKTRFVIPVYQRNYDWKLEQCKQLFDDLEELVHEGGESHFFGSIVSKADGDVRVIIDGQQRITTSYLLLLALVK
;
A
#
# COMPACT_ATOMS: atom_id res chain seq x y z
N MET A 1 1.53 15.53 -12.92
CA MET A 1 1.04 14.50 -11.99
C MET A 1 0.48 15.20 -10.77
N LYS A 2 -0.70 14.81 -10.27
CA LYS A 2 -1.24 15.36 -9.00
C LYS A 2 -0.84 14.39 -7.88
N GLY A 3 -0.09 14.89 -6.91
CA GLY A 3 0.25 14.16 -5.69
C GLY A 3 -0.70 14.58 -4.58
N GLU A 4 -1.21 13.61 -3.84
CA GLU A 4 -2.06 13.84 -2.67
C GLU A 4 -1.60 12.88 -1.57
N GLU A 5 -1.53 13.37 -0.35
CA GLU A 5 -1.34 12.53 0.83
C GLU A 5 -2.69 11.94 1.24
N ARG A 6 -2.72 10.62 1.45
CA ARG A 6 -3.91 9.90 1.91
C ARG A 6 -3.48 8.77 2.83
N TYR A 7 -4.23 8.56 3.91
CA TYR A 7 -4.07 7.39 4.75
C TYR A 7 -4.35 6.11 3.98
N LEU A 8 -3.56 5.06 4.26
CA LEU A 8 -3.68 3.76 3.62
C LEU A 8 -5.08 3.16 3.82
N LEU A 9 -5.62 3.23 5.04
CA LEU A 9 -6.96 2.70 5.32
C LEU A 9 -8.02 3.42 4.49
N ASN A 10 -7.98 4.74 4.39
CA ASN A 10 -8.92 5.51 3.56
C ASN A 10 -8.79 5.16 2.07
N LEU A 11 -7.59 4.79 1.62
CA LEU A 11 -7.36 4.32 0.24
C LEU A 11 -7.99 2.94 0.00
N LEU A 12 -8.03 2.07 1.03
CA LEU A 12 -8.52 0.69 0.95
C LEU A 12 -10.00 0.52 1.36
N GLU A 13 -10.54 1.38 2.23
CA GLU A 13 -11.91 1.34 2.77
C GLU A 13 -13.01 1.61 1.73
N GLY A 14 -12.62 2.01 0.52
CA GLY A 14 -13.54 2.12 -0.59
C GLY A 14 -14.01 0.74 -1.06
N THR A 15 -15.14 0.25 -0.53
CA THR A 15 -15.94 -0.82 -1.19
C THR A 15 -16.31 -0.47 -2.65
N LYS A 16 -16.09 0.79 -3.05
CA LYS A 16 -16.25 1.34 -4.40
C LYS A 16 -14.93 1.50 -5.17
N THR A 17 -13.77 1.12 -4.64
CA THR A 17 -12.49 1.31 -5.33
C THR A 17 -11.78 -0.02 -5.54
N ARG A 18 -11.74 -0.45 -6.79
CA ARG A 18 -11.04 -1.67 -7.20
C ARG A 18 -9.63 -1.34 -7.66
N PHE A 19 -8.62 -1.83 -6.95
CA PHE A 19 -7.24 -1.78 -7.42
C PHE A 19 -7.00 -2.85 -8.49
N VAL A 20 -6.37 -2.45 -9.60
CA VAL A 20 -5.99 -3.32 -10.70
C VAL A 20 -4.50 -3.21 -10.94
N ILE A 21 -3.80 -4.33 -10.84
CA ILE A 21 -2.40 -4.46 -11.26
C ILE A 21 -2.41 -4.96 -12.71
N PRO A 22 -1.92 -4.16 -13.68
CA PRO A 22 -1.86 -4.57 -15.08
C PRO A 22 -0.97 -5.79 -15.31
N VAL A 23 -1.30 -6.59 -16.33
CA VAL A 23 -0.55 -7.82 -16.69
C VAL A 23 0.92 -7.54 -17.05
N TYR A 24 1.24 -6.34 -17.53
CA TYR A 24 2.62 -5.96 -17.86
C TYR A 24 3.49 -5.60 -16.65
N GLN A 25 2.93 -5.57 -15.43
CA GLN A 25 3.71 -5.35 -14.23
C GLN A 25 4.49 -6.61 -13.85
N ARG A 26 5.63 -6.44 -13.18
CA ARG A 26 6.42 -7.58 -12.68
C ARG A 26 5.68 -8.32 -11.58
N ASN A 27 5.97 -9.62 -11.44
CA ASN A 27 5.51 -10.41 -10.32
C ASN A 27 5.97 -9.81 -8.98
N TYR A 28 5.27 -10.18 -7.91
CA TYR A 28 5.69 -9.86 -6.56
C TYR A 28 7.06 -10.47 -6.26
N ASP A 29 8.01 -9.63 -5.84
CA ASP A 29 9.42 -10.01 -5.65
C ASP A 29 10.01 -9.38 -4.37
N TRP A 30 9.16 -8.82 -3.50
CA TRP A 30 9.59 -8.44 -2.16
C TRP A 30 9.92 -9.71 -1.37
N LYS A 31 11.12 -9.71 -0.83
CA LYS A 31 11.66 -10.73 0.07
C LYS A 31 11.44 -10.30 1.50
N LEU A 32 11.86 -11.17 2.42
CA LEU A 32 11.71 -10.96 3.85
C LEU A 32 12.32 -9.62 4.31
N GLU A 33 13.43 -9.19 3.73
CA GLU A 33 14.10 -7.93 4.09
C GLU A 33 13.20 -6.72 3.84
N GLN A 34 12.55 -6.62 2.66
CA GLN A 34 11.65 -5.50 2.37
C GLN A 34 10.37 -5.56 3.22
N CYS A 35 9.84 -6.77 3.45
CA CYS A 35 8.68 -6.95 4.32
C CYS A 35 8.99 -6.57 5.77
N LYS A 36 10.18 -6.94 6.26
CA LYS A 36 10.66 -6.59 7.60
C LYS A 36 10.82 -5.09 7.74
N GLN A 37 11.43 -4.42 6.76
CA GLN A 37 11.55 -2.97 6.78
C GLN A 37 10.18 -2.28 6.91
N LEU A 38 9.20 -2.67 6.09
CA LEU A 38 7.84 -2.11 6.18
C LEU A 38 7.20 -2.35 7.56
N PHE A 39 7.48 -3.49 8.19
CA PHE A 39 6.94 -3.82 9.50
C PHE A 39 7.66 -3.08 10.64
N ASP A 40 9.00 -3.02 10.59
CA ASP A 40 9.82 -2.30 11.55
C ASP A 40 9.42 -0.80 11.57
N ASP A 41 9.20 -0.19 10.39
CA ASP A 41 8.72 1.20 10.27
C ASP A 41 7.35 1.43 10.95
N LEU A 42 6.46 0.41 10.95
CA LEU A 42 5.17 0.44 11.66
C LEU A 42 5.35 0.27 13.17
N GLU A 43 6.23 -0.62 13.61
CA GLU A 43 6.55 -0.80 15.03
C GLU A 43 7.15 0.48 15.62
N GLU A 44 8.10 1.10 14.91
CA GLU A 44 8.73 2.37 15.31
C GLU A 44 7.68 3.47 15.47
N LEU A 45 6.76 3.61 14.51
CA LEU A 45 5.65 4.59 14.59
C LEU A 45 4.83 4.40 15.88
N VAL A 46 4.50 3.15 16.23
CA VAL A 46 3.75 2.84 17.45
C VAL A 46 4.58 3.12 18.71
N HIS A 47 5.87 2.77 18.70
CA HIS A 47 6.77 2.98 19.83
C HIS A 47 7.03 4.46 20.14
N GLU A 48 7.19 5.28 19.11
CA GLU A 48 7.41 6.73 19.25
C GLU A 48 6.12 7.51 19.55
N GLY A 49 4.95 6.86 19.43
CA GLY A 49 3.65 7.50 19.59
C GLY A 49 3.34 8.50 18.46
N GLY A 50 3.92 8.29 17.27
CA GLY A 50 3.66 9.13 16.11
C GLY A 50 2.27 8.90 15.51
N GLU A 51 1.68 9.95 14.95
CA GLU A 51 0.33 9.87 14.36
C GLU A 51 0.34 9.30 12.92
N SER A 52 1.45 9.45 12.19
CA SER A 52 1.58 9.01 10.79
C SER A 52 3.03 8.80 10.38
N HIS A 53 3.28 7.80 9.54
CA HIS A 53 4.57 7.58 8.87
C HIS A 53 4.39 7.52 7.35
N PHE A 54 5.33 8.10 6.61
CA PHE A 54 5.32 8.07 5.14
C PHE A 54 5.97 6.80 4.61
N PHE A 55 5.14 5.79 4.32
CA PHE A 55 5.59 4.49 3.79
C PHE A 55 5.97 4.53 2.30
N GLY A 56 5.97 5.70 1.65
CA GLY A 56 6.28 5.86 0.24
C GLY A 56 5.06 6.10 -0.66
N SER A 57 5.33 6.45 -1.92
CA SER A 57 4.30 6.82 -2.90
C SER A 57 3.71 5.63 -3.67
N ILE A 58 2.42 5.70 -3.98
CA ILE A 58 1.75 4.79 -4.92
C ILE A 58 1.30 5.62 -6.11
N VAL A 59 1.75 5.24 -7.31
CA VAL A 59 1.33 5.90 -8.55
C VAL A 59 0.21 5.08 -9.14
N SER A 60 -0.96 5.70 -9.32
CA SER A 60 -2.12 5.05 -9.93
C SER A 60 -2.83 5.99 -10.89
N LYS A 61 -3.55 5.39 -11.85
CA LYS A 61 -4.51 6.08 -12.70
C LYS A 61 -5.92 5.71 -12.25
N ALA A 62 -6.71 6.71 -11.90
CA ALA A 62 -8.14 6.51 -11.63
C ALA A 62 -8.91 6.44 -12.96
N ASP A 63 -9.79 5.46 -13.07
CA ASP A 63 -10.72 5.24 -14.17
C ASP A 63 -12.07 4.80 -13.58
N GLY A 64 -12.91 5.79 -13.26
CA GLY A 64 -14.12 5.58 -12.46
C GLY A 64 -13.81 4.97 -11.08
N ASP A 65 -14.43 3.82 -10.81
CA ASP A 65 -14.25 3.03 -9.58
C ASP A 65 -12.99 2.15 -9.62
N VAL A 66 -12.24 2.15 -10.72
CA VAL A 66 -11.01 1.37 -10.88
C VAL A 66 -9.79 2.26 -10.67
N ARG A 67 -8.82 1.77 -9.89
CA ARG A 67 -7.49 2.35 -9.77
C ARG A 67 -6.46 1.41 -10.35
N VAL A 68 -5.94 1.78 -11.51
CA VAL A 68 -4.87 1.03 -12.18
C VAL A 68 -3.53 1.42 -11.56
N ILE A 69 -2.83 0.47 -10.97
CA ILE A 69 -1.52 0.69 -10.35
C ILE A 69 -0.44 0.79 -11.43
N ILE A 70 0.30 1.90 -11.41
CA ILE A 70 1.44 2.18 -12.29
C ILE A 70 2.75 1.91 -11.55
N ASP A 71 2.83 2.31 -10.28
CA ASP A 71 3.97 2.09 -9.40
C ASP A 71 3.51 1.91 -7.93
N GLY A 72 4.35 1.28 -7.11
CA GLY A 72 4.03 0.94 -5.72
C GLY A 72 3.30 -0.40 -5.55
N GLN A 73 3.26 -1.24 -6.58
CA GLN A 73 2.52 -2.51 -6.58
C GLN A 73 2.93 -3.51 -5.49
N GLN A 74 4.22 -3.63 -5.18
CA GLN A 74 4.70 -4.55 -4.14
C GLN A 74 4.35 -4.04 -2.75
N ARG A 75 4.41 -2.72 -2.56
CA ARG A 75 4.07 -2.07 -1.30
C ARG A 75 2.58 -2.26 -1.00
N ILE A 76 1.70 -1.89 -1.93
CA ILE A 76 0.26 -2.02 -1.72
C ILE A 76 -0.15 -3.49 -1.51
N THR A 77 0.47 -4.43 -2.24
CA THR A 77 0.22 -5.86 -2.06
C THR A 77 0.65 -6.33 -0.68
N THR A 78 1.85 -5.95 -0.21
CA THR A 78 2.36 -6.33 1.11
C THR A 78 1.50 -5.75 2.23
N SER A 79 1.12 -4.47 2.13
CA SER A 79 0.21 -3.85 3.08
C SER A 79 -1.14 -4.56 3.13
N TYR A 80 -1.67 -4.99 1.99
CA TYR A 80 -2.92 -5.76 1.94
C TYR A 80 -2.78 -7.14 2.60
N LEU A 81 -1.67 -7.86 2.35
CA LEU A 81 -1.38 -9.13 3.00
C LEU A 81 -1.23 -8.99 4.52
N LEU A 82 -0.60 -7.92 4.98
CA LEU A 82 -0.49 -7.61 6.41
C LEU A 82 -1.87 -7.42 7.05
N LEU A 83 -2.74 -6.61 6.43
CA LEU A 83 -4.11 -6.44 6.91
C LEU A 83 -4.89 -7.76 6.91
N LEU A 84 -4.75 -8.59 5.87
CA LEU A 84 -5.36 -9.92 5.83
C LEU A 84 -4.87 -10.84 6.96
N ALA A 85 -3.60 -10.74 7.36
CA ALA A 85 -3.05 -11.51 8.46
C ALA A 85 -3.61 -11.06 9.82
N LEU A 86 -3.93 -9.77 9.98
CA LEU A 86 -4.50 -9.20 11.20
C LEU A 86 -6.01 -9.46 11.37
N VAL A 87 -6.74 -9.67 10.27
CA VAL A 87 -8.19 -9.92 10.29
C VAL A 87 -8.53 -11.40 10.59
N LYS A 88 -7.52 -12.26 10.74
CA LYS A 88 -7.71 -13.68 11.11
C LYS A 88 -8.03 -13.89 12.58
#